data_AF-A0A1H8YL82-F1
#
_entry.id   AF-A0A1H8YL82-F1
#
_cell.length_a   1.000
_cell.length_b   1.000
_cell.length_c   1.000
_cell.angle_alpha   90.00
_cell.angle_beta   90.00
_cell.angle_gamma   90.00
#
_symmetry.space_group_name_H-M   'P 1'
#
loop_
_entity.id
_entity.type
_entity.pdbx_description
1 polymer ?
#
loop_
_entity_poly.entity_id
_entity_poly.type
_entity_poly.pdbx_seq_one_letter_code
_entity_poly.pdbx_strand_id
1 'polypeptide(L)'
;MTNLRWGLLAAGTIAAEFAAGVEQSRHGVLGAVAARSASRAREFATRFEIPKAYGGYEDLLADPDIDAVYIATPHPMHAEWAIRAAEAGKHVLCEKPLTVTAPEAEKVIDAARRNDVFLMEAFMYRLHPQTRRLAELISCGAIGEVRAVDVAFSYDYETERLGDPALGGGGILDVGCYCTSLARLVAQAATGEAVVEPTTVTGMARLSERGVDEYAMGLFRLPGGIIAQLSCGYRLAQDDHIRVYGSAGQLYVPKPAWIHEMRPPGTSSIVLTPTGGEPEVIEIEATQGLFTREADHVAAHVADRQAPELTWAETLANMRTLDRWRSAVGYGG
;
A
#
# COMPACT_ATOMS: atom_id res chain seq x y z
N MET A 1 5.02 -19.99 15.55
CA MET A 1 5.08 -19.28 14.25
C MET A 1 4.49 -20.21 13.22
N THR A 2 3.50 -19.73 12.47
CA THR A 2 2.63 -20.56 11.62
C THR A 2 3.11 -20.48 10.18
N ASN A 3 3.31 -21.63 9.52
CA ASN A 3 3.52 -21.64 8.08
C ASN A 3 2.16 -21.44 7.39
N LEU A 4 2.05 -20.45 6.51
CA LEU A 4 0.83 -20.12 5.77
C LEU A 4 0.91 -20.64 4.33
N ARG A 5 -0.06 -21.46 3.94
CA ARG A 5 -0.29 -21.85 2.55
C ARG A 5 -1.13 -20.78 1.86
N TRP A 6 -0.51 -20.10 0.90
CA TRP A 6 -1.08 -18.96 0.20
C TRP A 6 -1.89 -19.40 -1.03
N GLY A 7 -3.09 -18.83 -1.15
CA GLY A 7 -3.89 -18.82 -2.37
C GLY A 7 -3.81 -17.46 -3.07
N LEU A 8 -3.47 -17.43 -4.35
CA LEU A 8 -3.40 -16.18 -5.11
C LEU A 8 -4.68 -15.96 -5.91
N LEU A 9 -5.43 -14.89 -5.61
CA LEU A 9 -6.58 -14.47 -6.39
C LEU A 9 -6.12 -13.49 -7.48
N ALA A 10 -6.16 -13.97 -8.72
CA ALA A 10 -5.62 -13.40 -9.95
C ALA A 10 -4.17 -13.79 -10.26
N ALA A 11 -3.86 -13.84 -11.55
CA ALA A 11 -2.57 -14.22 -12.14
C ALA A 11 -2.04 -13.06 -12.99
N GLY A 12 -1.84 -11.90 -12.36
CA GLY A 12 -1.33 -10.68 -12.97
C GLY A 12 0.11 -10.38 -12.55
N THR A 13 0.65 -9.23 -13.00
CA THR A 13 2.03 -8.81 -12.70
C THR A 13 2.28 -8.72 -11.20
N ILE A 14 1.40 -8.08 -10.43
CA ILE A 14 1.62 -7.93 -8.98
C ILE A 14 1.55 -9.27 -8.23
N ALA A 15 0.66 -10.18 -8.65
CA ALA A 15 0.63 -11.55 -8.15
C ALA A 15 1.93 -12.32 -8.43
N ALA A 16 2.57 -12.07 -9.58
CA ALA A 16 3.86 -12.66 -9.92
C ALA A 16 4.98 -12.17 -8.99
N GLU A 17 4.96 -10.89 -8.62
CA GLU A 17 5.92 -10.32 -7.67
C GLU A 17 5.71 -10.88 -6.26
N PHE A 18 4.45 -10.99 -5.82
CA PHE A 18 4.14 -11.62 -4.54
C PHE A 18 4.55 -13.10 -4.51
N ALA A 19 4.27 -13.85 -5.58
CA ALA A 19 4.68 -15.25 -5.71
C ALA A 19 6.20 -15.42 -5.57
N ALA A 20 7.00 -14.61 -6.28
CA ALA A 20 8.45 -14.60 -6.16
C ALA A 20 8.93 -14.20 -4.75
N GLY A 21 8.19 -13.33 -4.07
CA GLY A 21 8.45 -12.95 -2.68
C GLY A 21 8.20 -14.09 -1.69
N VAL A 22 7.12 -14.87 -1.89
CA VAL A 22 6.77 -16.03 -1.07
C VAL A 22 7.80 -17.16 -1.22
N GLU A 23 8.40 -17.36 -2.40
CA GLU A 23 9.50 -18.33 -2.58
C GLU A 23 10.70 -18.07 -1.64
N GLN A 24 10.91 -16.81 -1.24
CA GLN A 24 11.97 -16.39 -0.31
C GLN A 24 11.49 -16.24 1.14
N SER A 25 10.19 -16.46 1.40
CA SER A 25 9.57 -16.32 2.71
C SER A 25 10.01 -17.44 3.64
N ARG A 26 10.15 -17.14 4.93
CA ARG A 26 10.45 -18.15 5.96
C ARG A 26 9.20 -18.90 6.41
N HIS A 27 8.03 -18.31 6.20
CA HIS A 27 6.76 -18.76 6.77
C HIS A 27 5.64 -18.90 5.74
N GLY A 28 5.86 -18.54 4.48
CA GLY A 28 4.90 -18.66 3.39
C GLY A 28 5.26 -19.79 2.43
N VAL A 29 4.24 -20.46 1.90
CA VAL A 29 4.38 -21.38 0.76
C VAL A 29 3.22 -21.17 -0.20
N LEU A 30 3.48 -21.24 -1.51
CA LEU A 30 2.44 -21.15 -2.53
C LEU A 30 1.63 -22.45 -2.59
N GLY A 31 0.32 -22.37 -2.31
CA GLY A 31 -0.58 -23.52 -2.31
C GLY A 31 -1.47 -23.59 -3.55
N ALA A 32 -2.06 -22.46 -3.94
CA ALA A 32 -2.96 -22.38 -5.09
C ALA A 32 -2.93 -21.02 -5.80
N VAL A 33 -3.33 -21.01 -7.07
CA VAL A 33 -3.64 -19.79 -7.81
C VAL A 33 -4.99 -19.94 -8.50
N ALA A 34 -5.76 -18.87 -8.54
CA ALA A 34 -7.00 -18.79 -9.28
C ALA A 34 -6.97 -17.62 -10.26
N ALA A 35 -7.56 -17.82 -11.43
CA ALA A 35 -7.80 -16.75 -12.38
C ALA A 35 -9.13 -16.99 -13.10
N ARG A 36 -9.76 -15.92 -13.60
CA ARG A 36 -10.99 -16.00 -14.43
C ARG A 36 -10.82 -16.85 -15.70
N SER A 37 -9.59 -17.13 -16.11
CA SER A 37 -9.26 -18.05 -17.18
C SER A 37 -8.45 -19.22 -16.62
N ALA A 38 -8.98 -20.43 -16.78
CA ALA A 38 -8.30 -21.65 -16.35
C ALA A 38 -6.96 -21.85 -17.05
N SER A 39 -6.78 -21.37 -18.29
CA SER A 39 -5.48 -21.46 -18.98
C SER A 39 -4.45 -20.54 -18.32
N ARG A 40 -4.82 -19.30 -17.99
CA ARG A 40 -3.95 -18.35 -17.28
C ARG A 40 -3.56 -18.85 -15.89
N ALA A 41 -4.51 -19.44 -15.15
CA ALA A 41 -4.22 -20.02 -13.84
C ALA A 41 -3.19 -21.16 -13.96
N ARG A 42 -3.36 -22.07 -14.94
CA ARG A 42 -2.40 -23.16 -15.18
C ARG A 42 -1.03 -22.66 -15.61
N GLU A 43 -0.96 -21.68 -16.51
CA GLU A 43 0.30 -21.09 -16.95
C GLU A 43 1.07 -20.46 -15.77
N PHE A 44 0.35 -19.69 -14.94
CA PHE A 44 0.94 -19.08 -13.74
C PHE A 44 1.39 -20.13 -12.73
N ALA A 45 0.58 -21.17 -12.50
CA ALA A 45 0.93 -22.27 -11.61
C ALA A 45 2.19 -23.01 -12.08
N THR A 46 2.30 -23.30 -13.38
CA THR A 46 3.52 -23.89 -13.94
C THR A 46 4.74 -23.00 -13.74
N ARG A 47 4.60 -21.68 -13.96
CA ARG A 47 5.72 -20.73 -13.85
C ARG A 47 6.30 -20.65 -12.44
N PHE A 48 5.45 -20.73 -11.41
CA PHE A 48 5.82 -20.57 -10.00
C PHE A 48 5.71 -21.87 -9.20
N GLU A 49 5.66 -23.01 -9.90
CA GLU A 49 5.57 -24.36 -9.31
C GLU A 49 4.44 -24.50 -8.27
N ILE A 50 3.30 -23.82 -8.49
CA ILE A 50 2.15 -23.82 -7.58
C ILE A 50 1.36 -25.12 -7.76
N PRO A 51 1.10 -25.90 -6.68
CA PRO A 51 0.51 -27.24 -6.80
C PRO A 51 -0.90 -27.27 -7.41
N LYS A 52 -1.70 -26.23 -7.19
CA LYS A 52 -3.12 -26.18 -7.59
C LYS A 52 -3.44 -24.92 -8.41
N ALA A 53 -4.24 -25.09 -9.45
CA ALA A 53 -4.69 -24.01 -10.32
C ALA A 53 -6.21 -24.08 -10.54
N TYR A 54 -6.92 -22.99 -10.28
CA TYR A 54 -8.38 -22.91 -10.36
C TYR A 54 -8.85 -21.93 -11.44
N GLY A 55 -9.94 -22.27 -12.12
CA GLY A 55 -10.59 -21.43 -13.15
C GLY A 55 -11.59 -20.41 -12.62
N GLY A 56 -11.78 -20.37 -11.30
CA GLY A 56 -12.65 -19.46 -10.58
C GLY A 56 -12.08 -19.17 -9.19
N TYR A 57 -12.41 -18.01 -8.63
CA TYR A 57 -11.89 -17.62 -7.31
C TYR A 57 -12.60 -18.38 -6.20
N GLU A 58 -13.88 -18.70 -6.35
CA GLU A 58 -14.66 -19.50 -5.41
C GLU A 58 -14.06 -20.87 -5.14
N ASP A 59 -13.56 -21.56 -6.18
CA ASP A 59 -12.97 -22.89 -6.04
C ASP A 59 -11.71 -22.86 -5.16
N LEU A 60 -10.90 -21.80 -5.26
CA LEU A 60 -9.74 -21.61 -4.39
C LEU A 60 -10.15 -21.26 -2.96
N LEU A 61 -11.18 -20.42 -2.78
CA LEU A 61 -11.70 -20.10 -1.45
C LEU A 61 -12.31 -21.33 -0.75
N ALA A 62 -12.86 -22.27 -1.51
CA ALA A 62 -13.38 -23.54 -1.00
C ALA A 62 -12.29 -24.57 -0.65
N ASP A 63 -11.03 -24.36 -1.06
CA ASP A 63 -9.95 -25.31 -0.82
C ASP A 63 -9.56 -25.33 0.68
N PRO A 64 -9.75 -26.44 1.42
CA PRO A 64 -9.37 -26.53 2.82
C PRO A 64 -7.85 -26.47 3.03
N ASP A 65 -7.06 -26.61 1.97
CA ASP A 65 -5.60 -26.53 2.05
C ASP A 65 -5.02 -25.11 1.97
N ILE A 66 -5.88 -24.09 1.86
CA ILE A 66 -5.45 -22.69 1.81
C ILE A 66 -5.73 -22.00 3.13
N ASP A 67 -4.72 -21.41 3.73
CA ASP A 67 -4.81 -20.75 5.04
C ASP A 67 -5.04 -19.24 4.89
N ALA A 68 -4.37 -18.64 3.91
CA ALA A 68 -4.44 -17.20 3.61
C ALA A 68 -4.53 -16.96 2.11
N VAL A 69 -5.14 -15.84 1.71
CA VAL A 69 -5.22 -15.41 0.31
C VAL A 69 -4.57 -14.05 0.09
N TYR A 70 -3.90 -13.93 -1.04
CA TYR A 70 -3.43 -12.66 -1.58
C TYR A 70 -4.35 -12.24 -2.73
N ILE A 71 -5.04 -11.11 -2.56
CA ILE A 71 -6.02 -10.59 -3.50
C ILE A 71 -5.36 -9.54 -4.38
N ALA A 72 -5.10 -9.90 -5.63
CA ALA A 72 -4.44 -9.09 -6.66
C ALA A 72 -5.36 -8.78 -7.86
N THR A 73 -6.67 -8.78 -7.62
CA THR A 73 -7.68 -8.44 -8.62
C THR A 73 -7.64 -6.94 -8.95
N PRO A 74 -8.33 -6.45 -10.00
CA PRO A 74 -8.54 -5.02 -10.17
C PRO A 74 -9.28 -4.37 -8.98
N HIS A 75 -9.04 -3.07 -8.73
CA HIS A 75 -9.53 -2.36 -7.53
C HIS A 75 -11.01 -2.57 -7.18
N PRO A 76 -11.98 -2.49 -8.12
CA PRO A 76 -13.41 -2.63 -7.78
C PRO A 76 -13.79 -4.03 -7.30
N MET A 77 -12.93 -5.02 -7.56
CA MET A 77 -13.17 -6.40 -7.18
C MET A 77 -12.63 -6.72 -5.79
N HIS A 78 -11.78 -5.86 -5.20
CA HIS A 78 -11.16 -6.12 -3.90
C HIS A 78 -12.19 -6.37 -2.81
N ALA A 79 -13.20 -5.50 -2.70
CA ALA A 79 -14.20 -5.58 -1.63
C ALA A 79 -14.97 -6.91 -1.67
N GLU A 80 -15.45 -7.31 -2.85
CA GLU A 80 -16.17 -8.56 -3.04
C GLU A 80 -15.32 -9.76 -2.62
N TRP A 81 -14.09 -9.86 -3.14
CA TRP A 81 -13.26 -11.03 -2.90
C TRP A 81 -12.68 -11.07 -1.50
N ALA A 82 -12.40 -9.92 -0.88
CA ALA A 82 -11.96 -9.86 0.50
C ALA A 82 -13.09 -10.28 1.46
N ILE A 83 -14.32 -9.85 1.22
CA ILE A 83 -15.49 -10.29 2.00
C ILE A 83 -15.71 -11.80 1.83
N ARG A 84 -15.76 -12.31 0.60
CA ARG A 84 -15.95 -13.74 0.34
C ARG A 84 -14.82 -14.60 0.91
N ALA A 85 -13.58 -14.11 0.86
CA ALA A 85 -12.45 -14.81 1.46
C ALA A 85 -12.59 -14.89 2.99
N ALA A 86 -12.97 -13.79 3.63
CA ALA A 86 -13.24 -13.78 5.06
C ALA A 86 -14.39 -14.72 5.44
N GLU A 87 -15.49 -14.73 4.68
CA GLU A 87 -16.63 -15.63 4.87
C GLU A 87 -16.25 -17.11 4.67
N ALA A 88 -15.26 -17.39 3.82
CA ALA A 88 -14.67 -18.72 3.66
C ALA A 88 -13.64 -19.07 4.76
N GLY A 89 -13.46 -18.21 5.76
CA GLY A 89 -12.51 -18.41 6.86
C GLY A 89 -11.04 -18.25 6.46
N LYS A 90 -10.75 -17.60 5.32
CA LYS A 90 -9.38 -17.35 4.85
C LYS A 90 -8.85 -16.05 5.44
N HIS A 91 -7.59 -16.06 5.88
CA HIS A 91 -6.88 -14.82 6.18
C HIS A 91 -6.62 -14.03 4.90
N VAL A 92 -6.67 -12.70 4.98
CA VAL A 92 -6.68 -11.84 3.78
C VAL A 92 -5.51 -10.85 3.81
N LEU A 93 -4.68 -10.91 2.78
CA LEU A 93 -3.82 -9.83 2.35
C LEU A 93 -4.38 -9.27 1.04
N CYS A 94 -4.88 -8.03 1.04
CA CYS A 94 -5.53 -7.46 -0.12
C CYS A 94 -4.72 -6.29 -0.68
N GLU A 95 -4.52 -6.26 -2.00
CA GLU A 95 -3.80 -5.16 -2.66
C GLU A 95 -4.38 -3.79 -2.34
N LYS A 96 -3.50 -2.78 -2.44
CA LYS A 96 -3.84 -1.38 -2.23
C LYS A 96 -4.47 -0.78 -3.50
N PRO A 97 -5.34 0.23 -3.37
CA PRO A 97 -6.04 0.57 -2.13
C PRO A 97 -6.96 -0.59 -1.74
N LEU A 98 -7.22 -0.77 -0.43
CA LEU A 98 -8.01 -1.92 0.06
C LEU A 98 -9.35 -2.06 -0.69
N THR A 99 -9.99 -0.92 -1.01
CA THR A 99 -11.22 -0.86 -1.81
C THR A 99 -11.25 0.45 -2.61
N VAL A 100 -12.33 0.71 -3.36
CA VAL A 100 -12.47 1.97 -4.09
C VAL A 100 -13.00 3.10 -3.19
N THR A 101 -13.72 2.80 -2.10
CA THR A 101 -14.29 3.81 -1.20
C THR A 101 -14.20 3.41 0.27
N ALA A 102 -14.17 4.36 1.20
CA ALA A 102 -14.14 4.04 2.64
C ALA A 102 -15.32 3.18 3.12
N PRO A 103 -16.58 3.39 2.67
CA PRO A 103 -17.69 2.51 3.05
C PRO A 103 -17.52 1.05 2.59
N GLU A 104 -16.82 0.80 1.48
CA GLU A 104 -16.48 -0.58 1.08
C GLU A 104 -15.42 -1.18 2.01
N ALA A 105 -14.38 -0.40 2.36
CA ALA A 105 -13.37 -0.85 3.32
C ALA A 105 -13.98 -1.19 4.68
N GLU A 106 -14.97 -0.42 5.17
CA GLU A 106 -15.70 -0.73 6.40
C GLU A 106 -16.39 -2.10 6.32
N LYS A 107 -17.04 -2.42 5.19
CA LYS A 107 -17.68 -3.74 4.99
C LYS A 107 -16.66 -4.89 4.99
N VAL A 108 -15.50 -4.68 4.39
CA VAL A 108 -14.41 -5.67 4.36
C VAL A 108 -13.88 -5.92 5.78
N ILE A 109 -13.58 -4.85 6.52
CA ILE A 109 -13.12 -4.93 7.92
C ILE A 109 -14.17 -5.62 8.80
N ASP A 110 -15.44 -5.29 8.63
CA ASP A 110 -16.52 -5.95 9.37
C ASP A 110 -16.65 -7.43 9.04
N ALA A 111 -16.47 -7.83 7.77
CA ALA A 111 -16.45 -9.23 7.38
C ALA A 111 -15.27 -9.98 8.02
N ALA A 112 -14.07 -9.38 8.02
CA ALA A 112 -12.90 -9.95 8.68
C ALA A 112 -13.12 -10.14 10.18
N ARG A 113 -13.68 -9.12 10.85
CA ARG A 113 -14.03 -9.18 12.28
C ARG A 113 -15.08 -10.24 12.59
N ARG A 114 -16.15 -10.32 11.80
CA ARG A 114 -17.25 -11.29 12.01
C ARG A 114 -16.79 -12.74 11.87
N ASN A 115 -15.85 -13.00 10.97
CA ASN A 115 -15.35 -14.35 10.68
C ASN A 115 -14.05 -14.68 11.44
N ASP A 116 -13.59 -13.79 12.32
CA ASP A 116 -12.36 -13.95 13.12
C ASP A 116 -11.12 -14.28 12.26
N VAL A 117 -10.96 -13.58 11.13
CA VAL A 117 -9.81 -13.74 10.23
C VAL A 117 -8.90 -12.52 10.28
N PHE A 118 -7.61 -12.77 10.03
CA PHE A 118 -6.66 -11.70 9.76
C PHE A 118 -6.99 -10.93 8.48
N LEU A 119 -6.85 -9.61 8.52
CA LEU A 119 -6.95 -8.73 7.36
C LEU A 119 -5.83 -7.67 7.42
N MET A 120 -5.12 -7.50 6.31
CA MET A 120 -4.15 -6.43 6.07
C MET A 120 -4.29 -5.89 4.65
N GLU A 121 -4.21 -4.57 4.51
CA GLU A 121 -4.00 -3.90 3.21
C GLU A 121 -2.51 -3.99 2.83
N ALA A 122 -2.22 -4.39 1.58
CA ALA A 122 -0.87 -4.69 1.11
C ALA A 122 -0.05 -3.42 0.77
N PHE A 123 0.27 -2.63 1.79
CA PHE A 123 1.19 -1.51 1.71
C PHE A 123 2.61 -1.94 2.08
N MET A 124 3.24 -2.76 1.24
CA MET A 124 4.58 -3.31 1.44
C MET A 124 5.64 -2.30 1.91
N TYR A 125 5.55 -1.05 1.44
CA TYR A 125 6.49 0.00 1.79
C TYR A 125 6.48 0.37 3.29
N ARG A 126 5.37 0.15 4.01
CA ARG A 126 5.26 0.40 5.46
C ARG A 126 6.15 -0.54 6.27
N LEU A 127 6.48 -1.70 5.70
CA LEU A 127 7.37 -2.70 6.29
C LEU A 127 8.82 -2.53 5.86
N HIS A 128 9.12 -1.55 4.99
CA HIS A 128 10.47 -1.33 4.48
C HIS A 128 11.35 -0.61 5.53
N PRO A 129 12.62 -1.04 5.72
CA PRO A 129 13.53 -0.42 6.70
C PRO A 129 13.74 1.09 6.49
N GLN A 130 13.76 1.57 5.24
CA GLN A 130 13.85 3.02 4.96
C GLN A 130 12.67 3.79 5.54
N THR A 131 11.44 3.27 5.39
CA THR A 131 10.22 3.89 5.91
C THR A 131 10.23 3.89 7.44
N ARG A 132 10.62 2.76 8.04
CA ARG A 132 10.78 2.66 9.49
C ARG A 132 11.82 3.65 10.01
N ARG A 133 12.99 3.73 9.38
CA ARG A 133 14.06 4.63 9.78
C ARG A 133 13.66 6.10 9.65
N LEU A 134 12.90 6.45 8.60
CA LEU A 134 12.32 7.78 8.43
C LEU A 134 11.42 8.14 9.63
N ALA A 135 10.48 7.25 10.00
CA ALA A 135 9.61 7.47 11.15
C ALA A 135 10.39 7.55 12.48
N GLU A 136 11.41 6.71 12.67
CA GLU A 136 12.28 6.76 13.84
C GLU A 136 12.99 8.12 13.97
N LEU A 137 13.60 8.63 12.89
CA LEU A 137 14.27 9.93 12.88
C LEU A 137 13.33 11.08 13.23
N ILE A 138 12.08 11.02 12.76
CA ILE A 138 11.05 12.00 13.11
C ILE A 138 10.71 11.90 14.60
N SER A 139 10.38 10.69 15.08
CA SER A 139 9.94 10.46 16.46
C SER A 139 11.00 10.76 17.51
N CYS A 140 12.29 10.63 17.19
CA CYS A 140 13.39 10.99 18.09
C CYS A 140 13.76 12.49 18.02
N GLY A 141 13.07 13.28 17.19
CA GLY A 141 13.24 14.72 17.11
C GLY A 141 14.47 15.16 16.29
N ALA A 142 14.99 14.32 15.37
CA ALA A 142 16.20 14.64 14.60
C ALA A 142 16.09 15.94 13.78
N ILE A 143 14.88 16.37 13.46
CA ILE A 143 14.59 17.63 12.74
C ILE A 143 13.76 18.63 13.58
N GLY A 144 13.62 18.39 14.88
CA GLY A 144 12.77 19.21 15.76
C GLY A 144 11.27 19.02 15.49
N GLU A 145 10.49 20.10 15.64
CA GLU A 145 9.05 20.10 15.38
C GLU A 145 8.80 19.97 13.87
N VAL A 146 8.06 18.95 13.43
CA VAL A 146 7.67 18.78 12.03
C VAL A 146 6.66 19.84 11.64
N ARG A 147 6.92 20.53 10.52
CA ARG A 147 6.09 21.64 10.01
C ARG A 147 5.42 21.31 8.69
N ALA A 148 6.13 20.63 7.80
CA ALA A 148 5.61 20.28 6.50
C ALA A 148 6.16 18.96 5.96
N VAL A 149 5.40 18.33 5.08
CA VAL A 149 5.83 17.16 4.32
C VAL A 149 5.46 17.34 2.85
N ASP A 150 6.35 16.95 1.94
CA ASP A 150 6.13 16.97 0.51
C ASP A 150 6.41 15.56 -0.05
N VAL A 151 5.42 14.96 -0.69
CA VAL A 151 5.48 13.60 -1.22
C VAL A 151 5.01 13.57 -2.66
N ALA A 152 5.86 13.06 -3.54
CA ALA A 152 5.53 12.88 -4.95
C ALA A 152 5.71 11.41 -5.36
N PHE A 153 4.72 10.89 -6.09
CA PHE A 153 4.85 9.61 -6.79
C PHE A 153 4.07 9.62 -8.10
N SER A 154 4.77 9.56 -9.24
CA SER A 154 4.15 9.42 -10.56
C SER A 154 4.94 8.57 -11.52
N TYR A 155 4.29 8.23 -12.61
CA TYR A 155 4.91 7.69 -13.80
C TYR A 155 4.22 8.25 -15.04
N ASP A 156 4.81 8.03 -16.21
CA ASP A 156 4.28 8.49 -17.49
C ASP A 156 4.06 7.30 -18.43
N TYR A 157 3.05 6.50 -18.12
CA TYR A 157 2.56 5.44 -18.99
C TYR A 157 1.08 5.16 -18.71
N GLU A 158 0.33 4.84 -19.76
CA GLU A 158 -1.09 4.59 -19.68
C GLU A 158 -1.41 3.12 -19.93
N THR A 159 -2.39 2.61 -19.18
CA THR A 159 -3.01 1.31 -19.41
C THR A 159 -4.53 1.49 -19.40
N GLU A 160 -5.25 0.56 -20.00
CA GLU A 160 -6.73 0.58 -19.99
C GLU A 160 -7.28 0.70 -18.57
N ARG A 161 -6.70 -0.01 -17.60
CA ARG A 161 -7.08 0.06 -16.18
C ARG A 161 -6.95 1.48 -15.60
N LEU A 162 -5.86 2.18 -15.93
CA LEU A 162 -5.57 3.50 -15.36
C LEU A 162 -6.50 4.59 -15.89
N GLY A 163 -6.91 4.50 -17.15
CA GLY A 163 -7.84 5.45 -17.77
C GLY A 163 -9.32 5.10 -17.61
N ASP A 164 -9.66 4.01 -16.90
CA ASP A 164 -11.03 3.55 -16.75
C ASP A 164 -11.61 3.81 -15.35
N PRO A 165 -12.62 4.70 -15.21
CA PRO A 165 -13.25 4.96 -13.91
C PRO A 165 -13.96 3.72 -13.34
N ALA A 166 -14.49 2.83 -14.19
CA ALA A 166 -15.14 1.59 -13.76
C ALA A 166 -14.14 0.58 -13.20
N LEU A 167 -12.85 0.75 -13.47
CA LEU A 167 -11.76 -0.06 -12.90
C LEU A 167 -11.07 0.64 -11.71
N GLY A 168 -11.62 1.75 -11.22
CA GLY A 168 -11.00 2.55 -10.16
C GLY A 168 -9.64 3.10 -10.59
N GLY A 169 -9.55 3.56 -11.85
CA GLY A 169 -8.35 4.18 -12.40
C GLY A 169 -7.96 5.50 -11.71
N GLY A 170 -6.97 6.19 -12.26
CA GLY A 170 -6.54 7.48 -11.75
C GLY A 170 -5.30 7.45 -10.87
N GLY A 171 -4.59 8.57 -10.86
CA GLY A 171 -3.37 8.77 -10.09
C GLY A 171 -3.61 8.67 -8.58
N ILE A 172 -4.71 9.22 -8.07
CA ILE A 172 -5.02 9.26 -6.63
C ILE A 172 -5.18 7.85 -6.06
N LEU A 173 -5.98 6.99 -6.71
CA LEU A 173 -6.18 5.62 -6.23
C LEU A 173 -4.94 4.75 -6.48
N ASP A 174 -4.25 4.95 -7.60
CA ASP A 174 -3.13 4.08 -7.94
C ASP A 174 -1.86 4.38 -7.15
N VAL A 175 -1.41 5.64 -7.16
CA VAL A 175 -0.14 6.04 -6.54
C VAL A 175 -0.29 7.09 -5.44
N GLY A 176 -1.33 7.92 -5.50
CA GLY A 176 -1.67 8.88 -4.45
C GLY A 176 -2.02 8.21 -3.11
N CYS A 177 -2.48 6.96 -3.12
CA CYS A 177 -2.72 6.16 -1.91
C CYS A 177 -1.43 5.90 -1.10
N TYR A 178 -0.27 5.86 -1.74
CA TYR A 178 1.03 5.86 -1.06
C TYR A 178 1.36 7.23 -0.48
N CYS A 179 1.16 8.30 -1.27
CA CYS A 179 1.44 9.67 -0.83
C CYS A 179 0.63 10.05 0.42
N THR A 180 -0.66 9.73 0.41
CA THR A 180 -1.58 9.94 1.55
C THR A 180 -1.16 9.11 2.76
N SER A 181 -0.88 7.82 2.58
CA SER A 181 -0.46 6.93 3.67
C SER A 181 0.87 7.37 4.30
N LEU A 182 1.83 7.82 3.49
CA LEU A 182 3.12 8.30 3.96
C LEU A 182 3.03 9.63 4.71
N ALA A 183 2.27 10.60 4.19
CA ALA A 183 2.08 11.87 4.89
C ALA A 183 1.39 11.69 6.25
N ARG A 184 0.44 10.75 6.34
CA ARG A 184 -0.18 10.35 7.61
C ARG A 184 0.84 9.70 8.55
N LEU A 185 1.71 8.80 8.05
CA LEU A 185 2.81 8.21 8.84
C LEU A 185 3.77 9.26 9.40
N VAL A 186 4.12 10.27 8.61
CA VAL A 186 4.96 11.40 9.08
C VAL A 186 4.29 12.13 10.24
N ALA A 187 2.99 12.42 10.14
CA ALA A 187 2.25 13.05 11.22
C ALA A 187 2.17 12.17 12.46
N GLN A 188 1.94 10.86 12.32
CA GLN A 188 1.94 9.92 13.45
C GLN A 188 3.28 9.90 14.17
N ALA A 189 4.39 9.80 13.42
CA ALA A 189 5.73 9.82 13.99
C ALA A 189 6.03 11.13 14.71
N ALA A 190 5.46 12.26 14.23
CA ALA A 190 5.66 13.58 14.81
C ALA A 190 4.80 13.84 16.05
N THR A 191 3.56 13.36 16.08
CA THR A 191 2.59 13.66 17.16
C THR A 191 2.44 12.54 18.18
N GLY A 192 2.83 11.31 17.84
CA GLY A 192 2.58 10.12 18.63
C GLY A 192 1.12 9.63 18.57
N GLU A 193 0.27 10.25 17.76
CA GLU A 193 -1.10 9.77 17.52
C GLU A 193 -1.07 8.47 16.74
N ALA A 194 -1.86 7.47 17.16
CA ALA A 194 -1.90 6.17 16.49
C ALA A 194 -2.58 6.25 15.11
N VAL A 195 -3.63 7.08 14.98
CA VAL A 195 -4.43 7.21 13.75
C VAL A 195 -4.61 8.68 13.44
N VAL A 196 -4.17 9.09 12.26
CA VAL A 196 -4.23 10.48 11.81
C VAL A 196 -5.17 10.62 10.62
N GLU A 197 -6.10 11.57 10.66
CA GLU A 197 -6.86 12.04 9.50
C GLU A 197 -6.63 13.54 9.29
N PRO A 198 -6.58 14.05 8.05
CA PRO A 198 -6.41 15.48 7.81
C PRO A 198 -7.64 16.28 8.25
N THR A 199 -7.44 17.44 8.87
CA THR A 199 -8.52 18.38 9.20
C THR A 199 -8.99 19.18 7.98
N THR A 200 -8.15 19.32 6.95
CA THR A 200 -8.48 19.99 5.70
C THR A 200 -7.83 19.26 4.53
N VAL A 201 -8.57 19.12 3.43
CA VAL A 201 -8.09 18.53 2.17
C VAL A 201 -8.56 19.46 1.05
N THR A 202 -7.62 19.94 0.23
CA THR A 202 -7.91 20.68 -1.00
C THR A 202 -6.92 20.25 -2.08
N GLY A 203 -7.23 20.49 -3.35
CA GLY A 203 -6.36 20.08 -4.44
C GLY A 203 -6.87 20.49 -5.80
N MET A 204 -6.09 20.15 -6.81
CA MET A 204 -6.47 20.27 -8.21
C MET A 204 -6.01 19.00 -8.93
N ALA A 205 -6.74 18.61 -9.97
CA ALA A 205 -6.35 17.52 -10.85
C ALA A 205 -6.57 17.90 -12.31
N ARG A 206 -5.80 17.26 -13.19
CA ARG A 206 -6.15 17.13 -14.60
C ARG A 206 -7.05 15.89 -14.72
N LEU A 207 -8.32 16.10 -15.01
CA LEU A 207 -9.24 15.00 -15.29
C LEU A 207 -9.21 14.66 -16.78
N SER A 208 -9.27 13.37 -17.09
CA SER A 208 -9.50 12.88 -18.46
C SER A 208 -10.95 13.12 -18.89
N GLU A 209 -11.24 12.90 -20.18
CA GLU A 209 -12.62 12.97 -20.70
C GLU A 209 -13.58 12.00 -20.00
N ARG A 210 -13.04 10.89 -19.45
CA ARG A 210 -13.80 9.89 -18.69
C ARG A 210 -13.94 10.25 -17.20
N GLY A 211 -13.43 11.41 -16.77
CA GLY A 211 -13.53 11.91 -15.40
C GLY A 211 -12.54 11.30 -14.41
N VAL A 212 -11.51 10.60 -14.90
CA VAL A 212 -10.44 10.01 -14.08
C VAL A 212 -9.30 11.01 -13.93
N ASP A 213 -8.68 11.11 -12.76
CA ASP A 213 -7.53 12.00 -12.57
C ASP A 213 -6.26 11.44 -13.23
N GLU A 214 -5.78 12.10 -14.29
CA GLU A 214 -4.51 11.76 -14.96
C GLU A 214 -3.32 12.04 -14.03
N TYR A 215 -3.40 13.17 -13.33
CA TYR A 215 -2.51 13.56 -12.27
C TYR A 215 -3.22 14.57 -11.35
N ALA A 216 -2.84 14.57 -10.07
CA ALA A 216 -3.45 15.39 -9.04
C ALA A 216 -2.41 15.91 -8.05
N MET A 217 -2.64 17.13 -7.56
CA MET A 217 -1.89 17.75 -6.48
C MET A 217 -2.84 18.12 -5.34
N GLY A 218 -2.40 17.92 -4.10
CA GLY A 218 -3.20 18.14 -2.90
C GLY A 218 -2.43 18.89 -1.81
N LEU A 219 -3.15 19.72 -1.05
CA LEU A 219 -2.66 20.36 0.17
C LEU A 219 -3.53 19.94 1.35
N PHE A 220 -2.95 19.25 2.31
CA PHE A 220 -3.65 18.73 3.48
C PHE A 220 -3.15 19.41 4.75
N ARG A 221 -4.06 19.62 5.70
CA ARG A 221 -3.69 20.00 7.07
C ARG A 221 -3.83 18.77 7.96
N LEU A 222 -2.73 18.27 8.49
CA LEU A 222 -2.69 17.15 9.42
C LEU A 222 -2.70 17.68 10.88
N PRO A 223 -2.99 16.82 11.88
CA PRO A 223 -2.80 17.13 13.30
C PRO A 223 -1.40 17.65 13.59
N GLY A 224 -1.25 18.41 14.69
CA GLY A 224 0.00 19.12 14.99
C GLY A 224 0.27 20.34 14.10
N GLY A 225 -0.69 20.73 13.25
CA GLY A 225 -0.54 21.90 12.35
C GLY A 225 0.32 21.63 11.12
N ILE A 226 0.75 20.38 10.90
CA ILE A 226 1.60 19.95 9.80
C ILE A 226 0.87 20.16 8.46
N ILE A 227 1.55 20.77 7.50
CA ILE A 227 1.04 20.95 6.13
C ILE A 227 1.65 19.88 5.22
N ALA A 228 0.83 19.08 4.57
CA ALA A 228 1.27 18.11 3.58
C ALA A 228 0.97 18.59 2.16
N GLN A 229 1.97 18.54 1.29
CA GLN A 229 1.81 18.68 -0.15
C GLN A 229 1.99 17.31 -0.81
N LEU A 230 1.00 16.87 -1.58
CA LEU A 230 1.04 15.59 -2.29
C LEU A 230 0.94 15.82 -3.79
N SER A 231 1.71 15.07 -4.57
CA SER A 231 1.64 15.04 -6.03
C SER A 231 1.59 13.58 -6.50
N CYS A 232 0.69 13.27 -7.42
CA CYS A 232 0.57 11.92 -7.96
C CYS A 232 0.00 11.90 -9.38
N GLY A 233 0.17 10.79 -10.12
CA GLY A 233 -0.31 10.71 -11.50
C GLY A 233 0.29 9.57 -12.31
N TYR A 234 -0.38 9.23 -13.43
CA TYR A 234 0.06 8.21 -14.38
C TYR A 234 0.41 8.77 -15.78
N ARG A 235 0.24 10.08 -15.99
CA ARG A 235 0.68 10.82 -17.19
C ARG A 235 1.56 12.01 -16.83
N LEU A 236 2.42 11.82 -15.83
CA LEU A 236 3.26 12.88 -15.28
C LEU A 236 4.66 12.36 -14.99
N ALA A 237 5.63 12.78 -15.80
CA ALA A 237 7.04 12.53 -15.55
C ALA A 237 7.60 13.59 -14.59
N GLN A 238 7.40 13.38 -13.28
CA GLN A 238 8.03 14.16 -12.21
C GLN A 238 8.98 13.28 -11.40
N ASP A 239 9.88 13.90 -10.64
CA ASP A 239 10.68 13.17 -9.67
C ASP A 239 9.79 12.61 -8.55
N ASP A 240 10.10 11.40 -8.09
CA ASP A 240 9.48 10.81 -6.91
C ASP A 240 10.31 11.14 -5.68
N HIS A 241 9.67 11.60 -4.61
CA HIS A 241 10.42 11.96 -3.40
C HIS A 241 9.58 11.96 -2.13
N ILE A 242 10.31 11.99 -1.01
CA ILE A 242 9.79 12.32 0.31
C ILE A 242 10.66 13.44 0.87
N ARG A 243 10.05 14.55 1.28
CA ARG A 243 10.71 15.61 2.04
C ARG A 243 9.93 15.90 3.30
N VAL A 244 10.62 15.96 4.43
CA VAL A 244 10.04 16.33 5.72
C VAL A 244 10.80 17.53 6.25
N TYR A 245 10.09 18.61 6.51
CA TYR A 245 10.65 19.88 6.98
C TYR A 245 10.31 20.05 8.45
N GLY A 246 11.33 20.21 9.27
CA GLY A 246 11.21 20.48 10.70
C GLY A 246 11.78 21.82 11.11
N SER A 247 11.64 22.17 12.38
CA SER A 247 12.16 23.41 12.96
C SER A 247 13.68 23.46 13.09
N ALA A 248 14.35 22.30 13.09
CA ALA A 248 15.79 22.15 13.31
C ALA A 248 16.50 21.40 12.17
N GLY A 249 15.81 21.11 11.07
CA GLY A 249 16.40 20.44 9.90
C GLY A 249 15.36 19.90 8.93
N GLN A 250 15.83 19.09 7.98
CA GLN A 250 14.98 18.38 7.04
C GLN A 250 15.48 16.95 6.77
N LEU A 251 14.55 16.07 6.41
CA LEU A 251 14.83 14.74 5.88
C LEU A 251 14.45 14.71 4.40
N TYR A 252 15.28 14.09 3.56
CA TYR A 252 15.03 13.95 2.13
C TYR A 252 15.32 12.53 1.65
N VAL A 253 14.37 11.96 0.93
CA VAL A 253 14.48 10.69 0.22
C VAL A 253 14.26 10.95 -1.27
N PRO A 254 15.33 11.10 -2.07
CA PRO A 254 15.25 11.45 -3.50
C PRO A 254 14.75 10.32 -4.39
N LYS A 255 14.85 9.07 -3.91
CA LYS A 255 14.45 7.86 -4.62
C LYS A 255 13.90 6.89 -3.59
N PRO A 256 12.60 6.95 -3.28
CA PRO A 256 12.02 6.06 -2.28
C PRO A 256 12.18 4.61 -2.71
N ALA A 257 12.75 3.78 -1.84
CA ALA A 257 13.25 2.45 -2.20
C ALA A 257 12.15 1.49 -2.68
N TRP A 258 10.91 1.71 -2.25
CA TRP A 258 9.77 0.90 -2.70
C TRP A 258 9.29 1.29 -4.11
N ILE A 259 9.71 2.44 -4.61
CA ILE A 259 9.42 2.93 -5.96
C ILE A 259 10.61 2.60 -6.89
N HIS A 260 11.83 2.87 -6.42
CA HIS A 260 13.06 2.78 -7.18
C HIS A 260 14.05 1.77 -6.56
N GLU A 261 14.59 0.89 -7.40
CA GLU A 261 15.74 0.01 -7.14
C GLU A 261 15.67 -1.06 -6.04
N MET A 262 14.57 -1.27 -5.31
CA MET A 262 14.57 -2.24 -4.21
C MET A 262 13.26 -3.04 -4.03
N ARG A 263 12.83 -3.74 -5.09
CA ARG A 263 12.05 -4.98 -4.92
C ARG A 263 12.91 -6.12 -4.32
N PRO A 264 14.19 -6.31 -4.73
CA PRO A 264 15.12 -7.21 -4.07
C PRO A 264 15.87 -6.54 -2.88
N PRO A 265 16.60 -7.31 -2.05
CA PRO A 265 17.53 -6.79 -1.03
C PRO A 265 18.65 -5.88 -1.58
N GLY A 266 19.24 -5.05 -0.71
CA GLY A 266 20.18 -3.98 -1.07
C GLY A 266 20.12 -2.72 -0.18
N THR A 267 20.68 -1.61 -0.65
CA THR A 267 20.90 -0.38 0.16
C THR A 267 20.09 0.80 -0.36
N SER A 268 19.49 1.54 0.56
CA SER A 268 18.77 2.79 0.32
C SER A 268 19.32 3.89 1.24
N SER A 269 18.90 5.14 1.07
CA SER A 269 19.39 6.23 1.92
C SER A 269 18.31 7.25 2.29
N ILE A 270 18.59 7.99 3.37
CA ILE A 270 17.88 9.21 3.78
C ILE A 270 18.94 10.29 3.98
N VAL A 271 18.72 11.48 3.43
CA VAL A 271 19.58 12.64 3.66
C VAL A 271 18.98 13.46 4.80
N LEU A 272 19.72 13.64 5.89
CA LEU A 272 19.39 14.54 6.99
C LEU A 272 20.18 15.83 6.82
N THR A 273 19.53 16.99 6.87
CA THR A 273 20.20 18.29 6.85
C THR A 273 19.78 19.12 8.06
N PRO A 274 20.62 19.25 9.09
CA PRO A 274 20.34 20.13 10.23
C PRO A 274 20.29 21.60 9.80
N THR A 275 19.54 22.44 10.53
CA THR A 275 19.51 23.89 10.28
C THR A 275 20.89 24.50 10.48
N GLY A 276 21.45 25.08 9.41
CA GLY A 276 22.79 25.67 9.43
C GLY A 276 23.93 24.65 9.48
N GLY A 277 23.64 23.36 9.31
CA GLY A 277 24.61 22.28 9.22
C GLY A 277 24.73 21.71 7.80
N GLU A 278 25.73 20.85 7.61
CA GLU A 278 25.93 20.13 6.34
C GLU A 278 25.01 18.90 6.24
N PRO A 279 24.63 18.47 5.02
CA PRO A 279 23.87 17.24 4.81
C PRO A 279 24.64 15.99 5.22
N GLU A 280 23.97 15.08 5.93
CA GLU A 280 24.45 13.74 6.28
C GLU A 280 23.62 12.69 5.53
N VAL A 281 24.30 11.69 4.96
CA VAL A 281 23.65 10.55 4.30
C VAL A 281 23.58 9.38 5.26
N ILE A 282 22.37 8.93 5.57
CA ILE A 282 22.09 7.77 6.40
C ILE A 282 21.78 6.59 5.48
N GLU A 283 22.71 5.64 5.38
CA GLU A 283 22.52 4.40 4.62
C GLU A 283 21.69 3.38 5.40
N ILE A 284 20.82 2.66 4.68
CA ILE A 284 19.85 1.73 5.24
C ILE A 284 19.85 0.46 4.38
N GLU A 285 20.23 -0.65 4.99
CA GLU A 285 20.23 -1.96 4.37
C GLU A 285 18.86 -2.64 4.53
N ALA A 286 18.33 -3.19 3.43
CA ALA A 286 17.19 -4.09 3.45
C ALA A 286 17.64 -5.49 3.04
N THR A 287 17.55 -6.43 3.98
CA THR A 287 18.00 -7.83 3.83
C THR A 287 16.95 -8.77 3.22
N GLN A 288 15.72 -8.29 3.02
CA GLN A 288 14.60 -9.02 2.43
C GLN A 288 13.86 -8.10 1.46
N GLY A 289 13.32 -8.68 0.39
CA GLY A 289 12.46 -7.98 -0.58
C GLY A 289 11.09 -7.60 -0.01
N LEU A 290 10.39 -6.70 -0.69
CA LEU A 290 9.13 -6.10 -0.23
C LEU A 290 8.04 -7.15 0.04
N PHE A 291 7.75 -8.02 -0.93
CA PHE A 291 6.68 -9.00 -0.82
C PHE A 291 7.03 -10.17 0.11
N THR A 292 8.32 -10.51 0.22
CA THR A 292 8.79 -11.46 1.24
C THR A 292 8.50 -10.94 2.65
N ARG A 293 8.74 -9.65 2.89
CA ARG A 293 8.41 -9.01 4.17
C ARG A 293 6.92 -9.05 4.45
N GLU A 294 6.08 -8.76 3.47
CA GLU A 294 4.62 -8.83 3.66
C GLU A 294 4.16 -10.24 4.04
N ALA A 295 4.59 -11.26 3.29
CA ALA A 295 4.23 -12.65 3.57
C ALA A 295 4.66 -13.09 4.99
N ASP A 296 5.92 -12.80 5.35
CA ASP A 296 6.46 -13.10 6.69
C ASP A 296 5.75 -12.29 7.79
N HIS A 297 5.40 -11.04 7.51
CA HIS A 297 4.74 -10.14 8.46
C HIS A 297 3.30 -10.58 8.74
N VAL A 298 2.56 -11.04 7.73
CA VAL A 298 1.25 -11.65 7.91
C VAL A 298 1.38 -12.92 8.76
N ALA A 299 2.32 -13.81 8.44
CA ALA A 299 2.52 -15.03 9.23
C ALA A 299 2.88 -14.75 10.70
N ALA A 300 3.63 -13.68 10.97
CA ALA A 300 4.00 -13.27 12.32
C ALA A 300 2.81 -12.73 13.14
N HIS A 301 1.84 -12.06 12.50
CA HIS A 301 0.73 -11.35 13.17
C HIS A 301 -0.65 -11.94 12.89
N VAL A 302 -0.74 -13.08 12.21
CA VAL A 302 -2.02 -13.71 11.85
C VAL A 302 -2.92 -13.97 13.07
N ALA A 303 -2.32 -14.27 14.22
CA ALA A 303 -3.01 -14.48 15.48
C ALA A 303 -3.64 -13.19 16.04
N ASP A 304 -3.10 -12.01 15.71
CA ASP A 304 -3.54 -10.71 16.20
C ASP A 304 -4.67 -10.10 15.35
N ARG A 305 -5.06 -10.78 14.27
CA ARG A 305 -6.10 -10.40 13.28
C ARG A 305 -5.81 -9.14 12.46
N GLN A 306 -4.80 -8.36 12.80
CA GLN A 306 -4.35 -7.21 12.02
C GLN A 306 -2.86 -6.97 12.24
N ALA A 307 -2.22 -6.28 11.30
CA ALA A 307 -0.83 -5.87 11.43
C ALA A 307 -0.71 -4.60 12.30
N PRO A 308 0.32 -4.49 13.16
CA PRO A 308 0.49 -3.32 14.01
C PRO A 308 0.85 -2.05 13.23
N GLU A 309 1.62 -2.17 12.13
CA GLU A 309 1.98 -1.05 11.26
C GLU A 309 0.86 -0.64 10.31
N LEU A 310 -0.13 -1.52 10.10
CA LEU A 310 -1.22 -1.42 9.12
C LEU A 310 -2.54 -1.90 9.74
N THR A 311 -2.94 -1.21 10.82
CA THR A 311 -4.19 -1.52 11.54
C THR A 311 -5.42 -1.23 10.67
N TRP A 312 -6.56 -1.83 11.02
CA TRP A 312 -7.82 -1.54 10.31
C TRP A 312 -8.23 -0.07 10.39
N ALA A 313 -7.95 0.57 11.53
CA ALA A 313 -8.22 2.00 11.71
C ALA A 313 -7.31 2.85 10.80
N GLU A 314 -6.07 2.42 10.59
CA GLU A 314 -5.12 3.07 9.69
C GLU A 314 -5.53 3.01 8.23
N THR A 315 -5.93 1.83 7.76
CA THR A 315 -6.46 1.64 6.41
C THR A 315 -7.72 2.48 6.21
N LEU A 316 -8.65 2.47 7.17
CA LEU A 316 -9.90 3.21 7.05
C LEU A 316 -9.68 4.74 7.00
N ALA A 317 -8.77 5.26 7.82
CA ALA A 317 -8.39 6.66 7.79
C ALA A 317 -7.69 7.05 6.48
N ASN A 318 -6.91 6.14 5.86
CA ASN A 318 -6.36 6.37 4.53
C ASN A 318 -7.45 6.44 3.46
N MET A 319 -8.40 5.50 3.48
CA MET A 319 -9.52 5.46 2.54
C MET A 319 -10.40 6.70 2.64
N ARG A 320 -10.72 7.16 3.85
CA ARG A 320 -11.47 8.42 4.06
C ARG A 320 -10.71 9.64 3.55
N THR A 321 -9.38 9.64 3.69
CA THR A 321 -8.53 10.69 3.15
C THR A 321 -8.57 10.69 1.62
N LEU A 322 -8.52 9.52 0.99
CA LEU A 322 -8.63 9.36 -0.46
C LEU A 322 -9.99 9.81 -0.99
N ASP A 323 -11.09 9.42 -0.34
CA ASP A 323 -12.44 9.87 -0.69
C ASP A 323 -12.55 11.40 -0.69
N ARG A 324 -12.01 12.04 0.36
CA ARG A 324 -11.98 13.50 0.47
C ARG A 324 -11.10 14.16 -0.59
N TRP A 325 -9.95 13.58 -0.92
CA TRP A 325 -9.07 14.13 -1.95
C TRP A 325 -9.70 14.03 -3.34
N ARG A 326 -10.25 12.86 -3.69
CA ARG A 326 -10.97 12.68 -4.96
C ARG A 326 -12.15 13.65 -5.09
N SER A 327 -12.96 13.76 -4.04
CA SER A 327 -14.07 14.73 -3.99
C SER A 327 -13.59 16.17 -4.18
N ALA A 328 -12.46 16.56 -3.54
CA ALA A 328 -11.90 17.91 -3.66
C ALA A 328 -11.42 18.25 -5.08
N VAL A 329 -11.04 17.25 -5.88
CA VAL A 329 -10.59 17.46 -7.27
C VAL A 329 -11.66 17.15 -8.32
N GLY A 330 -12.88 16.78 -7.90
CA GLY A 330 -13.98 16.44 -8.80
C GLY A 330 -13.90 15.04 -9.42
N TYR A 331 -13.12 14.13 -8.84
CA TYR A 331 -13.12 12.70 -9.20
C TYR A 331 -14.06 11.92 -8.28
N GLY A 332 -14.97 11.12 -8.83
CA GLY A 332 -15.90 10.30 -8.05
C GLY A 332 -17.25 10.96 -7.71
N GLY A 333 -17.72 11.87 -8.57
CA GLY A 333 -19.14 12.25 -8.66
C GLY A 333 -19.96 11.20 -9.41
#